data_AF-A0A326S0N3-F1
#
_entry.id   AF-A0A326S0N3-F1
#
_cell.length_a   1.000
_cell.length_b   1.000
_cell.length_c   1.000
_cell.angle_alpha   90.00
_cell.angle_beta   90.00
_cell.angle_gamma   90.00
#
_symmetry.space_group_name_H-M   'P 1'
#
loop_
_entity.id
_entity.type
_entity.pdbx_description
1 polymer ?
#
loop_
_entity_poly.entity_id
_entity_poly.type
_entity_poly.pdbx_seq_one_letter_code
_entity_poly.pdbx_strand_id
1 'polypeptide(L)'
;MNKIFPLSTEYLTPSRSIEILTLINQKESRLVYVYNFEGIHFRFFDSILSLITFFEQGIEPEISFLTEQELDKFLEGFGLGDLSTELNLKLNYRYRDAGNYKQFGSVIFSNENRLSIEEATQLIREKLISEEFFVPKNWNLPPLHFHPHDPELDHDYHEFESWEETCEKANDPREAGVFLQEIQRRN
;
A
#
# COMPACT_ATOMS: atom_id res chain seq x y z
N MET A 1 -14.77 7.14 17.30
CA MET A 1 -15.98 7.46 16.54
C MET A 1 -15.55 8.23 15.31
N ASN A 2 -15.94 7.73 14.15
CA ASN A 2 -15.61 8.36 12.88
C ASN A 2 -16.53 9.56 12.64
N LYS A 3 -15.98 10.61 12.04
CA LYS A 3 -16.77 11.65 11.38
C LYS A 3 -16.99 11.23 9.94
N ILE A 4 -18.24 11.26 9.50
CA ILE A 4 -18.64 10.87 8.14
C ILE A 4 -18.76 12.14 7.30
N PHE A 5 -18.05 12.20 6.19
CA PHE A 5 -18.09 13.30 5.24
C PHE A 5 -18.53 12.79 3.87
N PRO A 6 -19.73 13.14 3.38
CA PRO A 6 -20.12 12.80 2.02
C PRO A 6 -19.33 13.63 1.01
N LEU A 7 -18.70 12.97 0.03
CA LEU A 7 -17.96 13.62 -1.05
C LEU A 7 -18.81 13.78 -2.31
N SER A 8 -19.44 12.69 -2.76
CA SER A 8 -20.32 12.68 -3.94
C SER A 8 -21.41 11.63 -3.78
N THR A 9 -22.50 11.82 -4.52
CA THR A 9 -23.56 10.83 -4.70
C THR A 9 -23.82 10.67 -6.18
N GLU A 10 -23.51 9.48 -6.71
CA GLU A 10 -23.72 9.12 -8.10
C GLU A 10 -25.03 8.36 -8.24
N TYR A 11 -25.97 8.87 -9.03
CA TYR A 11 -27.25 8.20 -9.27
C TYR A 11 -27.14 7.28 -10.50
N LEU A 12 -27.32 5.98 -10.29
CA LEU A 12 -27.44 5.00 -11.39
C LEU A 12 -28.86 5.04 -11.97
N THR A 13 -29.85 5.18 -11.08
CA THR A 13 -31.26 5.44 -11.41
C THR A 13 -31.84 6.37 -10.34
N PRO A 14 -33.07 6.90 -10.50
CA PRO A 14 -33.70 7.71 -9.45
C PRO A 14 -33.85 6.99 -8.10
N SER A 15 -33.83 5.66 -8.10
CA SER A 15 -33.96 4.82 -6.90
C SER A 15 -32.69 4.05 -6.56
N ARG A 16 -31.56 4.28 -7.25
CA ARG A 16 -30.31 3.56 -6.99
C ARG A 16 -29.13 4.52 -7.07
N SER A 17 -28.37 4.61 -5.99
CA SER A 17 -27.24 5.54 -5.88
C SER A 17 -26.01 4.89 -5.28
N ILE A 18 -24.85 5.45 -5.59
CA ILE A 18 -23.57 5.16 -4.95
C ILE A 18 -23.14 6.42 -4.22
N GLU A 19 -23.03 6.34 -2.91
CA GLU A 19 -22.48 7.41 -2.07
C GLU A 19 -20.99 7.16 -1.84
N ILE A 20 -20.19 8.19 -2.08
CA ILE A 20 -18.75 8.19 -1.85
C ILE A 20 -18.53 8.99 -0.57
N LEU A 21 -18.01 8.34 0.47
CA LEU A 21 -17.87 8.92 1.80
C LEU A 21 -16.41 8.90 2.24
N THR A 22 -15.97 9.96 2.92
CA THR A 22 -14.72 9.96 3.68
C THR A 22 -15.06 9.78 5.16
N LEU A 23 -14.55 8.71 5.75
CA LEU A 23 -14.56 8.49 7.19
C LEU A 23 -13.27 9.05 7.78
N ILE A 24 -13.37 9.90 8.80
CA ILE A 24 -12.21 10.54 9.45
C ILE A 24 -12.25 10.25 10.95
N ASN A 25 -11.16 9.70 11.49
CA ASN A 25 -10.93 9.63 12.94
C ASN A 25 -9.78 10.56 13.35
N GLN A 26 -9.30 10.49 14.60
CA GLN A 26 -8.23 11.39 15.09
C GLN A 26 -6.86 11.19 14.41
N LYS A 27 -6.64 10.05 13.74
CA LYS A 27 -5.34 9.64 13.18
C LYS A 27 -5.39 9.32 11.69
N GLU A 28 -6.56 8.92 11.17
CA GLU A 28 -6.71 8.30 9.86
C GLU A 28 -7.94 8.85 9.14
N SER A 29 -7.88 8.84 7.81
CA SER A 29 -9.05 9.00 6.95
C SER A 29 -9.12 7.86 5.94
N ARG A 30 -10.34 7.48 5.54
CA ARG A 30 -10.58 6.43 4.54
C ARG A 30 -11.75 6.78 3.65
N LEU A 31 -11.58 6.53 2.36
CA LEU A 31 -12.66 6.58 1.39
C LEU A 31 -13.43 5.25 1.41
N VAL A 32 -14.74 5.31 1.49
CA VAL A 32 -15.65 4.15 1.45
C VAL A 32 -16.83 4.44 0.53
N TYR A 33 -17.53 3.39 0.11
CA TYR A 33 -18.64 3.47 -0.84
C TYR A 33 -19.86 2.77 -0.29
N VAL A 34 -21.03 3.40 -0.45
CA VAL A 34 -22.31 2.81 -0.08
C VAL A 34 -23.18 2.75 -1.31
N TYR A 35 -23.59 1.56 -1.71
CA TYR A 35 -24.59 1.39 -2.76
C TYR A 35 -25.97 1.27 -2.13
N ASN A 36 -26.82 2.25 -2.40
CA ASN A 36 -28.23 2.25 -2.02
C ASN A 36 -29.07 1.61 -3.13
N PHE A 37 -29.74 0.52 -2.80
CA PHE A 37 -30.74 -0.13 -3.64
C PHE A 37 -32.14 0.21 -3.12
N GLU A 38 -32.80 1.13 -3.82
CA GLU A 38 -34.23 1.46 -3.67
C GLU A 38 -34.61 2.01 -2.30
N GLY A 39 -33.64 2.51 -1.51
CA GLY A 39 -33.85 3.05 -0.17
C GLY A 39 -34.13 1.98 0.89
N ILE A 40 -33.98 0.70 0.53
CA ILE A 40 -34.34 -0.44 1.40
C ILE A 40 -33.18 -1.40 1.65
N HIS A 41 -32.08 -1.25 0.92
CA HIS A 41 -30.91 -2.11 1.07
C HIS A 41 -29.64 -1.34 0.73
N PHE A 42 -28.74 -1.25 1.71
CA PHE A 42 -27.48 -0.51 1.64
C PHE A 42 -26.34 -1.51 1.66
N ARG A 43 -25.53 -1.53 0.61
CA ARG A 43 -24.34 -2.37 0.50
C ARG A 43 -23.10 -1.53 0.76
N PHE A 44 -22.28 -1.98 1.70
CA PHE A 44 -21.05 -1.28 2.06
C PHE A 44 -19.86 -1.87 1.31
N PHE A 45 -19.00 -0.98 0.83
CA PHE A 45 -17.74 -1.32 0.19
C PHE A 45 -16.62 -0.45 0.77
N ASP A 46 -15.54 -1.10 1.14
CA ASP A 46 -14.32 -0.54 1.69
C ASP A 46 -13.33 -0.02 0.63
N SER A 47 -13.57 -0.36 -0.64
CA SER A 47 -12.67 -0.10 -1.75
C SER A 47 -13.44 -0.02 -3.07
N ILE A 48 -12.87 0.69 -4.03
CA ILE A 48 -13.45 0.77 -5.38
C ILE A 48 -13.43 -0.58 -6.10
N LEU A 49 -12.45 -1.44 -5.78
CA LEU A 49 -12.31 -2.76 -6.39
C LEU A 49 -13.45 -3.69 -5.99
N SER A 50 -13.85 -3.71 -4.70
CA SER A 50 -14.98 -4.53 -4.25
C SER A 50 -16.30 -4.05 -4.85
N LEU A 51 -16.48 -2.73 -4.99
CA LEU A 51 -17.62 -2.13 -5.68
C LEU A 51 -17.70 -2.54 -7.16
N ILE A 52 -16.59 -2.42 -7.91
CA ILE A 52 -16.53 -2.82 -9.33
C ILE A 52 -16.83 -4.31 -9.49
N THR A 53 -16.23 -5.14 -8.65
CA THR A 53 -16.42 -6.60 -8.68
C THR A 53 -17.89 -6.98 -8.46
N PHE A 54 -18.59 -6.29 -7.57
CA PHE A 54 -20.05 -6.46 -7.41
C PHE A 54 -20.81 -6.17 -8.70
N PHE A 55 -20.54 -5.04 -9.37
CA PHE A 55 -21.25 -4.68 -10.60
C PHE A 55 -20.89 -5.57 -11.79
N GLU A 56 -19.64 -5.97 -11.94
CA GLU A 56 -19.18 -6.76 -13.09
C GLU A 56 -19.45 -8.25 -12.93
N GLN A 57 -19.31 -8.79 -11.72
CA GLN A 57 -19.33 -10.23 -11.46
C GLN A 57 -20.52 -10.67 -10.59
N GLY A 58 -21.29 -9.73 -10.04
CA GLY A 58 -22.42 -10.05 -9.16
C GLY A 58 -22.01 -10.61 -7.80
N ILE A 59 -20.75 -10.40 -7.38
CA ILE A 59 -20.26 -10.85 -6.08
C ILE A 59 -20.80 -9.91 -5.00
N GLU A 60 -21.71 -10.40 -4.18
CA GLU A 60 -22.31 -9.66 -3.06
C GLU A 60 -21.25 -9.32 -2.00
N PRO A 61 -21.25 -8.09 -1.44
CA PRO A 61 -20.35 -7.73 -0.36
C PRO A 61 -20.71 -8.44 0.93
N GLU A 62 -19.71 -8.62 1.79
CA GLU A 62 -19.89 -9.26 3.10
C GLU A 62 -20.77 -8.43 4.05
N ILE A 63 -20.87 -7.11 3.81
CA ILE A 63 -21.52 -6.16 4.71
C ILE A 63 -22.65 -5.43 3.98
N SER A 64 -23.87 -5.57 4.49
CA SER A 64 -25.04 -4.83 4.03
C SER A 64 -26.06 -4.59 5.14
N PHE A 65 -26.94 -3.62 4.94
CA PHE A 65 -27.90 -3.12 5.93
C PHE A 65 -29.26 -2.90 5.29
N LEU A 66 -30.34 -3.08 6.07
CA LEU A 66 -31.70 -2.82 5.58
C LEU A 66 -32.21 -1.44 5.97
N THR A 67 -31.48 -0.74 6.85
CA THR A 67 -31.86 0.57 7.36
C THR A 67 -30.67 1.52 7.39
N GLU A 68 -30.94 2.81 7.19
CA GLU A 68 -29.92 3.86 7.32
C GLU A 68 -29.35 3.92 8.74
N GLN A 69 -30.17 3.66 9.76
CA GLN A 69 -29.71 3.71 11.16
C GLN A 69 -28.66 2.63 11.46
N GLU A 70 -28.79 1.44 10.87
CA GLU A 70 -27.79 0.37 10.99
C GLU A 70 -26.50 0.73 10.26
N LEU A 71 -26.62 1.30 9.05
CA LEU A 71 -25.49 1.80 8.27
C LEU A 71 -24.72 2.88 9.02
N ASP A 72 -25.41 3.92 9.52
CA ASP A 72 -24.79 5.03 10.24
C ASP A 72 -24.03 4.54 11.46
N LYS A 73 -24.67 3.70 12.29
CA LYS A 73 -24.04 3.11 13.47
C LYS A 73 -22.80 2.28 13.11
N PHE A 74 -22.86 1.55 11.99
CA PHE A 74 -21.71 0.83 11.48
C PHE A 74 -20.58 1.78 11.07
N LEU A 75 -20.86 2.81 10.26
CA LEU A 75 -19.86 3.77 9.77
C LEU A 75 -19.18 4.54 10.92
N GLU A 76 -19.93 4.90 11.97
CA GLU A 76 -19.40 5.56 13.17
C GLU A 76 -18.37 4.71 13.93
N GLY A 77 -18.57 3.38 13.92
CA GLY A 77 -17.73 2.39 14.60
C GLY A 77 -16.77 1.62 13.69
N PHE A 78 -16.84 1.86 12.37
CA PHE A 78 -16.07 1.11 11.38
C PHE A 78 -14.57 1.28 11.63
N GLY A 79 -13.86 0.15 11.73
CA GLY A 79 -12.42 0.15 11.87
C GLY A 79 -11.79 0.75 10.61
N LEU A 80 -11.28 1.98 10.70
CA LEU A 80 -10.41 2.52 9.65
C LEU A 80 -9.10 1.71 9.55
N GLY A 81 -8.86 0.84 10.54
CA GLY A 81 -7.84 -0.20 10.56
C GLY A 81 -8.02 -1.34 9.56
N ASP A 82 -9.23 -1.88 9.34
CA ASP A 82 -9.31 -3.34 9.10
C ASP A 82 -9.67 -3.82 7.69
N LEU A 83 -9.61 -2.96 6.68
CA LEU A 83 -9.60 -3.40 5.29
C LEU A 83 -8.43 -2.77 4.53
N SER A 84 -7.22 -2.96 5.06
CA SER A 84 -6.09 -3.03 4.15
C SER A 84 -6.23 -4.34 3.39
N THR A 85 -6.39 -4.29 2.07
CA THR A 85 -5.45 -5.10 1.28
C THR A 85 -4.10 -4.84 1.94
N GLU A 86 -3.50 -5.80 2.67
CA GLU A 86 -2.27 -5.55 3.42
C GLU A 86 -1.27 -4.88 2.49
N LEU A 87 -1.14 -3.55 2.64
CA LEU A 87 -0.36 -2.73 1.72
C LEU A 87 1.07 -2.93 2.17
N ASN A 88 1.68 -3.94 1.57
CA ASN A 88 3.06 -4.25 1.74
C ASN A 88 3.91 -3.11 1.18
N LEU A 89 5.13 -2.98 1.71
CA LEU A 89 6.07 -1.98 1.23
C LEU A 89 7.01 -2.61 0.23
N LYS A 90 7.03 -2.05 -0.98
CA LYS A 90 7.93 -2.42 -2.06
C LYS A 90 9.12 -1.48 -2.07
N LEU A 91 10.29 -2.02 -1.79
CA LEU A 91 11.56 -1.34 -1.95
C LEU A 91 12.03 -1.48 -3.39
N ASN A 92 12.12 -0.37 -4.12
CA ASN A 92 12.70 -0.32 -5.45
C ASN A 92 14.15 0.16 -5.38
N TYR A 93 15.02 -0.49 -6.14
CA TYR A 93 16.44 -0.14 -6.23
C TYR A 93 16.99 -0.50 -7.60
N ARG A 94 18.12 0.11 -7.96
CA ARG A 94 18.79 -0.14 -9.24
C ARG A 94 20.27 -0.39 -9.08
N TYR A 95 20.82 -1.11 -10.04
CA TYR A 95 22.25 -1.25 -10.26
C TYR A 95 22.66 -0.44 -11.49
N ARG A 96 23.84 0.17 -11.44
CA ARG A 96 24.46 0.89 -12.56
C ARG A 96 25.92 0.48 -12.65
N ASP A 97 26.38 0.11 -13.84
CA ASP A 97 27.80 -0.16 -14.09
C ASP A 97 28.56 1.11 -14.53
N ALA A 98 29.88 1.00 -14.68
CA ALA A 98 30.71 2.10 -15.21
C ALA A 98 30.41 2.46 -16.68
N GLY A 99 29.75 1.56 -17.42
CA GLY A 99 29.23 1.79 -18.78
C GLY A 99 27.87 2.50 -18.81
N ASN A 100 27.29 2.83 -17.64
CA ASN A 100 25.95 3.41 -17.46
C ASN A 100 24.79 2.51 -17.93
N TYR A 101 25.01 1.20 -18.02
CA TYR A 101 23.92 0.23 -18.13
C TYR A 101 23.17 0.13 -16.80
N LYS A 102 21.85 -0.05 -16.85
CA LYS A 102 20.97 -0.02 -15.68
C LYS A 102 20.17 -1.31 -15.55
N GLN A 103 20.10 -1.82 -14.33
CA GLN A 103 19.27 -2.96 -13.97
C GLN A 103 18.38 -2.57 -12.79
N PHE A 104 17.10 -2.95 -12.82
CA PHE A 104 16.12 -2.57 -11.80
C PHE A 104 15.63 -3.82 -11.05
N GLY A 105 15.35 -3.65 -9.76
CA GLY A 105 14.89 -4.72 -8.89
C GLY A 105 13.96 -4.18 -7.81
N SER A 106 13.24 -5.10 -7.18
CA SER A 106 12.40 -4.76 -6.03
C SER A 106 12.29 -5.92 -5.05
N VAL A 107 12.01 -5.57 -3.79
CA VAL A 107 11.71 -6.52 -2.70
C VAL A 107 10.47 -6.02 -1.97
N ILE A 108 9.58 -6.93 -1.60
CA ILE A 108 8.29 -6.63 -0.98
C ILE A 108 8.32 -7.16 0.45
N PHE A 109 8.14 -6.25 1.41
CA PHE A 109 8.09 -6.53 2.85
C PHE A 109 6.66 -6.41 3.36
N SER A 110 6.29 -7.21 4.36
CA SER A 110 5.04 -6.96 5.08
C SER A 110 5.10 -5.60 5.79
N ASN A 111 3.97 -4.91 5.91
CA ASN A 111 3.88 -3.59 6.55
C ASN A 111 2.83 -3.59 7.67
N GLU A 112 2.93 -4.57 8.56
CA GLU A 112 2.00 -4.72 9.70
C GLU A 112 2.05 -3.52 10.65
N ASN A 113 3.22 -2.87 10.75
CA ASN A 113 3.44 -1.69 11.57
C ASN A 113 2.97 -0.38 10.91
N ARG A 114 2.44 -0.44 9.69
CA ARG A 114 1.89 0.70 8.92
C ARG A 114 2.85 1.88 8.79
N LEU A 115 4.11 1.58 8.44
CA LEU A 115 5.06 2.62 8.08
C LEU A 115 4.55 3.35 6.83
N SER A 116 4.55 4.68 6.91
CA SER A 116 4.34 5.52 5.73
C SER A 116 5.55 5.46 4.80
N ILE A 117 5.34 5.75 3.52
CA ILE A 117 6.43 5.89 2.53
C ILE A 117 7.44 6.93 3.00
N GLU A 118 6.98 8.04 3.57
CA GLU A 118 7.83 9.12 4.08
C GLU A 118 8.72 8.66 5.22
N GLU A 119 8.17 7.95 6.21
CA GLU A 119 8.94 7.40 7.33
C GLU A 119 9.95 6.36 6.86
N ALA A 120 9.52 5.41 6.02
CA ALA A 120 10.41 4.39 5.46
C ALA A 120 11.55 5.00 4.62
N THR A 121 11.24 6.06 3.85
CA THR A 121 12.23 6.79 3.06
C THR A 121 13.23 7.53 3.93
N GLN A 122 12.78 8.17 5.02
CA GLN A 122 13.69 8.82 5.95
C GLN A 122 14.62 7.81 6.62
N LEU A 123 14.05 6.71 7.13
CA LEU A 123 14.80 5.67 7.84
C LEU A 123 15.86 5.01 6.94
N ILE A 124 15.53 4.66 5.70
CA ILE A 124 16.50 4.02 4.80
C ILE A 124 17.63 4.99 4.40
N ARG A 125 17.32 6.27 4.15
CA ARG A 125 18.31 7.29 3.74
C ARG A 125 19.41 7.49 4.78
N GLU A 126 19.08 7.41 6.06
CA GLU A 126 20.07 7.47 7.15
C GLU A 126 21.07 6.29 7.12
N LYS A 127 20.72 5.19 6.45
CA LYS A 127 21.54 3.97 6.33
C LYS A 127 22.32 3.90 5.02
N LEU A 128 21.97 4.73 4.04
CA LEU A 128 22.64 4.79 2.74
C LEU A 128 24.02 5.46 2.84
N ILE A 129 24.93 5.02 1.98
CA ILE A 129 26.22 5.64 1.71
C ILE A 129 25.93 6.86 0.83
N SER A 130 26.31 8.05 1.32
CA SER A 130 26.01 9.33 0.64
C SER A 130 24.53 9.53 0.33
N GLU A 131 23.63 8.98 1.16
CA GLU A 131 22.17 9.07 1.02
C GLU A 131 21.58 8.43 -0.25
N GLU A 132 22.39 7.72 -1.05
CA GLU A 132 21.98 7.17 -2.35
C GLU A 132 22.34 5.69 -2.51
N PHE A 133 23.51 5.27 -1.99
CA PHE A 133 24.10 3.97 -2.31
C PHE A 133 24.04 2.96 -1.17
N PHE A 134 23.96 1.68 -1.49
CA PHE A 134 24.13 0.57 -0.54
C PHE A 134 24.67 -0.68 -1.24
N VAL A 135 24.97 -1.72 -0.47
CA VAL A 135 25.37 -3.03 -0.99
C VAL A 135 24.30 -4.05 -0.62
N PRO A 136 23.50 -4.58 -1.57
CA PRO A 136 22.36 -5.46 -1.29
C PRO A 136 22.72 -6.65 -0.39
N LYS A 137 23.89 -7.26 -0.64
CA LYS A 137 24.38 -8.41 0.14
C LYS A 137 24.56 -8.09 1.64
N ASN A 138 24.92 -6.86 1.99
CA ASN A 138 25.03 -6.44 3.40
C ASN A 138 23.66 -6.34 4.09
N TRP A 139 22.59 -6.18 3.32
CA TRP A 139 21.21 -6.05 3.79
C TRP A 139 20.39 -7.32 3.58
N ASN A 140 21.03 -8.43 3.17
CA ASN A 140 20.40 -9.68 2.74
C ASN A 140 19.36 -9.48 1.63
N LEU A 141 19.62 -8.55 0.70
CA LEU A 141 18.81 -8.33 -0.50
C LEU A 141 19.46 -9.01 -1.72
N PRO A 142 18.65 -9.44 -2.71
CA PRO A 142 19.19 -10.04 -3.92
C PRO A 142 19.96 -8.98 -4.73
N PRO A 143 21.21 -9.26 -5.14
CA PRO A 143 21.96 -8.34 -6.00
C PRO A 143 21.46 -8.41 -7.45
N LEU A 144 21.55 -7.28 -8.16
CA LEU A 144 21.20 -7.18 -9.58
C LEU A 144 22.49 -7.34 -10.41
N HIS A 145 22.80 -8.58 -10.78
CA HIS A 145 23.85 -8.89 -11.76
C HIS A 145 23.33 -9.91 -12.78
N PHE A 146 22.67 -9.42 -13.83
CA PHE A 146 22.10 -10.29 -14.88
C PHE A 146 23.12 -10.71 -15.97
N HIS A 147 24.37 -10.27 -15.86
CA HIS A 147 25.45 -10.55 -16.83
C HIS A 147 26.69 -11.14 -16.14
N PRO A 148 27.59 -11.82 -16.89
CA PRO A 148 28.87 -12.27 -16.35
C PRO A 148 29.64 -11.10 -15.75
N HIS A 149 30.23 -11.32 -14.58
CA HIS A 149 30.96 -10.29 -13.85
C HIS A 149 32.14 -9.76 -14.68
N ASP A 150 32.20 -8.45 -14.87
CA ASP A 150 33.31 -7.72 -15.47
C ASP A 150 34.04 -6.89 -14.39
N PRO A 151 35.26 -7.29 -13.96
CA PRO A 151 36.01 -6.60 -12.93
C PRO A 151 36.37 -5.13 -13.24
N GLU A 152 36.30 -4.71 -14.51
CA GLU A 152 36.59 -3.33 -14.90
C GLU A 152 35.36 -2.41 -14.80
N LEU A 153 34.16 -2.97 -14.93
CA LEU A 153 32.91 -2.21 -15.00
C LEU A 153 32.00 -2.41 -13.78
N ASP A 154 32.09 -3.58 -13.15
CA ASP A 154 31.17 -3.98 -12.10
C ASP A 154 31.63 -3.58 -10.70
N HIS A 155 30.65 -3.29 -9.86
CA HIS A 155 30.83 -3.03 -8.44
C HIS A 155 29.61 -3.50 -7.66
N ASP A 156 29.74 -3.61 -6.34
CA ASP A 156 28.66 -4.11 -5.49
C ASP A 156 27.60 -3.05 -5.14
N TYR A 157 27.85 -1.77 -5.44
CA TYR A 157 26.94 -0.67 -5.09
C TYR A 157 25.66 -0.69 -5.93
N HIS A 158 24.55 -0.50 -5.23
CA HIS A 158 23.22 -0.30 -5.78
C HIS A 158 22.66 1.03 -5.25
N GLU A 159 21.76 1.63 -6.00
CA GLU A 159 21.12 2.91 -5.72
C GLU A 159 19.70 2.67 -5.22
N PHE A 160 19.32 3.32 -4.12
CA PHE A 160 17.93 3.38 -3.68
C PHE A 160 17.10 4.22 -4.68
N GLU A 161 15.96 3.70 -5.12
CA GLU A 161 15.04 4.44 -5.99
C GLU A 161 13.87 5.02 -5.20
N SER A 162 13.03 4.14 -4.62
CA SER A 162 11.80 4.55 -3.95
C SER A 162 11.24 3.45 -3.04
N TRP A 163 10.33 3.85 -2.17
CA TRP A 163 9.34 2.99 -1.56
C TRP A 163 8.00 3.16 -2.26
N GLU A 164 7.24 2.08 -2.43
CA GLU A 164 5.89 2.07 -2.96
C GLU A 164 4.99 1.19 -2.08
N GLU A 165 3.72 1.56 -1.95
CA GLU A 165 2.69 0.68 -1.38
C GLU A 165 2.21 -0.31 -2.44
N THR A 166 2.02 -1.57 -2.06
CA THR A 166 1.56 -2.62 -2.98
C THR A 166 0.67 -3.66 -2.30
N CYS A 167 -0.29 -4.21 -3.05
CA CYS A 167 -1.07 -5.37 -2.64
C CYS A 167 -0.38 -6.70 -2.99
N GLU A 168 0.81 -6.67 -3.61
CA GLU A 168 1.59 -7.87 -3.90
C GLU A 168 2.02 -8.56 -2.60
N LYS A 169 2.09 -9.90 -2.58
CA LYS A 169 2.52 -10.65 -1.40
C LYS A 169 3.99 -10.36 -1.06
N ALA A 170 4.28 -10.23 0.23
CA ALA A 170 5.65 -10.13 0.72
C ALA A 170 6.49 -11.31 0.21
N ASN A 171 7.65 -10.98 -0.34
CA ASN A 171 8.63 -11.94 -0.84
C ASN A 171 9.90 -11.98 0.01
N ASP A 172 10.00 -11.07 0.99
CA ASP A 172 10.96 -11.12 2.09
C ASP A 172 10.23 -11.57 3.37
N PRO A 173 10.82 -12.46 4.18
CA PRO A 173 10.21 -12.89 5.44
C PRO A 173 10.21 -11.80 6.53
N ARG A 174 10.97 -10.71 6.36
CA ARG A 174 11.03 -9.61 7.31
C ARG A 174 9.86 -8.65 7.09
N GLU A 175 9.38 -8.10 8.20
CA GLU A 175 8.51 -6.93 8.19
C GLU A 175 9.35 -5.66 7.89
N ALA A 176 8.76 -4.66 7.24
CA ALA A 176 9.47 -3.48 6.73
C ALA A 176 10.19 -2.70 7.84
N GLY A 177 9.55 -2.51 8.99
CA GLY A 177 10.15 -1.86 10.16
C GLY A 177 11.28 -2.69 10.77
N VAL A 178 11.13 -4.01 10.84
CA VAL A 178 12.22 -4.91 11.28
C VAL A 178 13.41 -4.82 10.33
N PHE A 179 13.18 -4.88 9.02
CA PHE A 179 14.21 -4.71 8.01
C PHE A 179 14.99 -3.38 8.20
N LEU A 180 14.29 -2.26 8.35
CA LEU A 180 14.88 -0.93 8.54
C LEU A 180 15.68 -0.80 9.85
N GLN A 181 15.33 -1.57 10.88
CA GLN A 181 16.09 -1.62 12.14
C GLN A 181 17.35 -2.48 12.05
N GLU A 182 17.30 -3.58 11.28
CA GLU A 182 18.42 -4.50 11.10
C GLU A 182 19.54 -3.91 10.24
N ILE A 183 19.18 -3.16 9.19
CA ILE A 183 20.18 -2.60 8.28
C ILE A 183 20.99 -1.49 8.95
N GLN A 184 22.30 -1.52 8.71
CA GLN A 184 23.24 -0.53 9.21
C GLN A 184 24.10 -0.01 8.08
N ARG A 185 24.48 1.27 8.18
CA ARG A 185 25.52 1.85 7.35
C ARG A 185 26.85 1.23 7.75
N ARG A 186 27.45 0.40 6.89
CA ARG A 186 28.84 -0.01 7.07
C ARG A 186 29.75 1.13 6.60
N ASN A 187 30.61 1.59 7.50
CA ASN A 187 31.70 2.53 7.23
C ASN A 187 32.78 1.87 6.38
#